data_AF-A0A535EXB1-F1
#
_entry.id   AF-A0A535EXB1-F1
#
_cell.length_a   1.000
_cell.length_b   1.000
_cell.length_c   1.000
_cell.angle_alpha   90.00
_cell.angle_beta   90.00
_cell.angle_gamma   90.00
#
_symmetry.space_group_name_H-M   'P 1'
#
loop_
_entity.id
_entity.type
_entity.pdbx_description
1 polymer ?
#
loop_
_entity_poly.entity_id
_entity_poly.type
_entity_poly.pdbx_seq_one_letter_code
_entity_poly.pdbx_strand_id
1 'polypeptide(L)' 'PIRFEEDLRVTIQALGWRRDGRYLPLQDDIASVAFWYQREPHIPYPTLSELEKLEVF' A
#
# COMPACT_ATOMS: atom_id res chain seq x y z
N PRO A 1 13.11 -6.52 9.42
CA PRO A 1 11.69 -6.92 9.27
C PRO A 1 10.84 -6.16 10.29
N ILE A 2 9.58 -5.86 9.98
CA ILE A 2 8.61 -5.33 10.95
C ILE A 2 7.95 -6.53 11.61
N ARG A 3 8.11 -6.69 12.94
CA ARG A 3 7.53 -7.80 13.71
C ARG A 3 6.24 -7.33 14.38
N PHE A 4 5.26 -8.21 14.46
CA PHE A 4 3.97 -7.99 15.10
C PHE A 4 3.44 -9.34 15.63
N GLU A 5 2.56 -9.30 16.63
CA GLU A 5 2.01 -10.51 17.27
C GLU A 5 0.67 -10.93 16.69
N GLU A 6 -0.23 -9.97 16.44
CA GLU A 6 -1.59 -10.22 15.97
C GLU A 6 -1.82 -9.56 14.61
N ASP A 7 -2.09 -8.25 14.57
CA ASP A 7 -2.42 -7.51 13.35
C ASP A 7 -1.35 -6.47 12.98
N LEU A 8 -1.13 -6.30 11.67
CA LEU A 8 -0.29 -5.24 11.11
C LEU A 8 -1.06 -4.46 10.04
N ARG A 9 -1.21 -3.15 10.24
CA ARG A 9 -1.70 -2.21 9.23
C ARG A 9 -0.58 -1.25 8.83
N VAL A 10 -0.30 -1.18 7.53
CA VAL A 10 0.66 -0.23 6.95
C VAL A 10 -0.11 0.77 6.09
N THR A 11 0.13 2.05 6.32
CA THR A 11 -0.41 3.15 5.52
C THR A 11 0.75 3.88 4.86
N ILE A 12 0.74 3.98 3.54
CA ILE A 12 1.73 4.75 2.77
C ILE A 12 1.06 6.06 2.33
N GLN A 13 1.74 7.18 2.54
CA GLN A 13 1.26 8.49 2.11
C GLN A 13 2.23 9.07 1.09
N ALA A 14 1.71 9.42 -0.09
CA ALA A 14 2.46 10.19 -1.09
C ALA A 14 2.29 11.68 -0.80
N LEU A 15 3.27 12.25 -0.10
CA LEU A 15 3.31 13.67 0.23
C LEU A 15 4.18 14.40 -0.78
N GLY A 16 3.65 15.45 -1.39
CA GLY A 16 4.41 16.38 -2.20
C GLY A 16 4.75 17.65 -1.44
N TRP A 17 5.78 18.35 -1.92
CA TRP A 17 6.21 19.63 -1.38
C TRP A 17 6.50 20.61 -2.51
N ARG A 18 6.09 21.87 -2.33
CA ARG A 18 6.51 22.99 -3.19
C ARG A 18 7.94 23.41 -2.81
N ARG A 19 8.60 24.19 -3.69
CA ARG A 19 9.97 24.72 -3.47
C ARG A 19 10.15 25.52 -2.17
N ASP A 20 9.06 26.01 -1.58
CA ASP A 20 9.02 26.77 -0.32
C ASP A 20 8.59 25.94 0.89
N GLY A 21 8.56 24.60 0.78
CA GLY A 21 8.21 23.72 1.90
C GLY A 21 6.72 23.73 2.25
N ARG A 22 5.85 24.20 1.36
CA ARG A 22 4.40 24.03 1.52
C ARG A 22 3.94 22.67 1.02
N TYR A 23 2.98 22.07 1.72
CA TYR A 23 2.35 20.82 1.32
C TYR A 23 1.73 20.93 -0.07
N LEU A 24 2.02 19.94 -0.90
CA LEU A 24 1.38 19.71 -2.18
C LEU A 24 0.81 18.28 -2.14
N PRO A 25 -0.51 18.09 -2.11
CA PRO A 25 -1.09 16.76 -2.30
C PRO A 25 -0.60 16.22 -3.64
N LEU A 26 0.13 15.12 -3.61
CA LEU A 26 0.61 14.46 -4.82
C LEU A 26 -0.55 13.64 -5.41
N GLN A 27 -0.76 13.76 -6.72
CA GLN A 27 -1.69 12.92 -7.48
C GLN A 27 -0.87 12.02 -8.39
N ASP A 28 -0.19 11.05 -7.78
CA ASP A 28 0.52 10.00 -8.50
C ASP A 28 -0.33 8.73 -8.48
N ASP A 29 -0.26 7.98 -9.57
CA ASP A 29 -0.78 6.62 -9.63
C ASP A 29 0.20 5.67 -8.94
N ILE A 30 -0.22 5.07 -7.83
CA ILE A 30 0.65 4.28 -6.95
C ILE A 30 0.14 2.85 -6.86
N ALA A 31 1.01 1.91 -7.23
CA ALA A 31 0.87 0.50 -6.91
C ALA A 31 1.93 0.09 -5.89
N SER A 32 1.59 -0.88 -5.02
CA SER A 32 2.54 -1.43 -4.05
C SER A 32 2.39 -2.95 -3.96
N VAL A 33 3.47 -3.63 -3.57
CA VAL A 33 3.48 -5.07 -3.27
C VAL A 33 4.05 -5.27 -1.88
N ALA A 34 3.46 -6.19 -1.12
CA ALA A 34 3.92 -6.54 0.22
C ALA A 34 4.34 -8.01 0.27
N PHE A 35 5.45 -8.28 0.95
CA PHE A 35 5.93 -9.62 1.26
C PHE A 35 6.03 -9.76 2.77
N TRP A 36 5.51 -10.85 3.31
CA TRP A 36 5.59 -11.14 4.74
C TRP A 36 5.62 -12.65 4.99
N TYR A 37 5.90 -12.98 6.24
CA TYR A 37 5.82 -14.33 6.77
C TYR A 37 4.73 -14.34 7.84
N GLN A 38 3.85 -15.33 7.81
CA GLN A 38 2.86 -15.56 8.88
C GLN A 38 2.84 -17.03 9.28
N ARG A 39 2.46 -17.29 10.53
CA ARG A 39 2.21 -18.66 11.00
C ARG A 39 0.85 -19.15 10.50
N GLU A 40 0.72 -20.46 10.36
CA GLU A 40 -0.54 -21.11 10.01
C GLU A 40 -1.55 -21.06 11.18
N PRO A 41 -2.88 -21.14 10.88
CA PRO A 41 -3.48 -21.32 9.55
C PRO A 41 -3.59 -20.02 8.73
N HIS A 42 -3.56 -20.14 7.41
CA HIS A 42 -3.81 -19.02 6.50
C HIS A 42 -5.31 -18.83 6.26
N ILE A 43 -5.74 -17.57 6.20
CA ILE A 43 -7.09 -17.19 5.77
C ILE A 43 -7.03 -16.90 4.26
N PRO A 44 -8.04 -17.30 3.46
CA PRO A 44 -8.11 -16.94 2.06
C PRO A 44 -8.02 -15.43 1.85
N TYR A 45 -7.22 -14.99 0.88
CA TYR A 45 -7.15 -13.60 0.51
C TYR A 45 -8.39 -13.17 -0.30
N PRO A 46 -8.79 -11.89 -0.23
CA PRO A 46 -9.79 -11.34 -1.13
C PRO A 46 -9.39 -11.56 -2.59
N THR A 47 -10.38 -11.82 -3.45
CA THR A 47 -10.15 -11.88 -4.89
C THR A 47 -9.60 -10.55 -5.38
N LEU A 48 -8.56 -10.60 -6.22
CA LEU A 48 -8.02 -9.41 -6.86
C LEU A 48 -9.09 -8.74 -7.72
N SER A 49 -9.11 -7.41 -7.74
CA SER A 49 -9.97 -6.62 -8.62
C SER A 49 -9.74 -6.97 -10.11
N GLU A 50 -10.75 -6.75 -10.94
CA GLU A 50 -10.66 -6.93 -12.40
C GLU A 50 -9.52 -6.09 -12.99
N LEU A 51 -8.84 -6.64 -14.01
CA LEU A 51 -7.64 -6.04 -14.63
C LEU A 51 -7.85 -4.59 -15.09
N GLU A 52 -9.02 -4.28 -15.65
CA GLU A 52 -9.37 -2.93 -16.13
C GLU A 52 -9.33 -1.88 -15.00
N LYS A 53 -9.56 -2.29 -13.75
CA LYS A 53 -9.49 -1.40 -12.58
C LYS A 53 -8.07 -1.21 -12.05
N LEU A 54 -7.09 -1.91 -12.60
CA LEU A 54 -5.68 -1.85 -12.23
C LEU A 54 -4.83 -1.11 -13.28
N GLU A 55 -5.43 -0.65 -14.38
CA GLU A 55 -4.74 0.16 -15.39
C GLU A 55 -4.36 1.55 -14.86
N VAL A 56 -3.18 2.00 -15.27
CA VAL A 56 -2.60 3.32 -14.98
C VAL A 56 -2.19 3.92 -16.33
N PHE A 57 -2.60 5.16 -16.63
CA PHE A 57 -2.43 5.82 -17.94
C PHE A 57 -1.33 6.88 -17.94
#